data_AF-A0A1I2TCC3-F1
#
_entry.id   AF-A0A1I2TCC3-F1
#
_cell.length_a   1.000
_cell.length_b   1.000
_cell.length_c   1.000
_cell.angle_alpha   90.00
_cell.angle_beta   90.00
_cell.angle_gamma   90.00
#
_symmetry.space_group_name_H-M   'P 1'
#
loop_
_entity.id
_entity.type
_entity.pdbx_description
1 polymer ?
#
loop_
_entity_poly.entity_id
_entity_poly.type
_entity_poly.pdbx_seq_one_letter_code
_entity_poly.pdbx_strand_id
1 'polypeptide(L)'
;MMATTHALAGVVLAVVFATLFPETAAGTIPIPVVAAALGGLFPDFDLYVAHRKTLHFPVYFSVLAVPALAVAAVVPTTLTLSVALFLAAAALHSVMDAFGGGLELKPWLGTSDRAVYSHYHGRWVPPRRWIRYDGAPEDLAAAVVFAAPTLYVFDGHVRTGVLVALGVSAAYVVLRKPMVTIAQRVVDALPAGVLVYVPNRFVEDFR
;
A
#
# COMPACT_ATOMS: atom_id res chain seq x y z
N MET A 1 2.41 -5.43 1.82
CA MET A 1 3.84 -5.05 1.64
C MET A 1 4.06 -3.79 2.46
N MET A 2 5.15 -3.05 2.29
CA MET A 2 5.26 -1.71 2.87
C MET A 2 4.21 -0.78 2.27
N ALA A 3 3.65 0.11 3.10
CA ALA A 3 2.73 1.15 2.64
C ALA A 3 3.35 2.00 1.51
N THR A 4 4.65 2.29 1.61
CA THR A 4 5.41 2.98 0.56
C THR A 4 5.50 2.19 -0.74
N THR A 5 5.64 0.86 -0.70
CA THR A 5 5.60 -0.01 -1.89
C THR A 5 4.25 0.11 -2.59
N HIS A 6 3.14 0.10 -1.84
CA HIS A 6 1.80 0.28 -2.39
C HIS A 6 1.59 1.68 -2.98
N ALA A 7 2.06 2.72 -2.30
CA ALA A 7 2.04 4.09 -2.83
C ALA A 7 2.81 4.22 -4.16
N LEU A 8 4.02 3.67 -4.22
CA LEU A 8 4.86 3.69 -5.42
C LEU A 8 4.26 2.88 -6.56
N ALA A 9 3.65 1.72 -6.28
CA ALA A 9 2.91 0.96 -7.28
C ALA A 9 1.73 1.76 -7.85
N GLY A 10 1.03 2.52 -7.01
CA GLY A 10 -0.01 3.47 -7.45
C GLY A 10 0.56 4.56 -8.36
N VAL A 11 1.69 5.17 -7.97
CA VAL A 11 2.38 6.19 -8.78
C VAL A 11 2.78 5.67 -10.16
N VAL A 12 3.19 4.40 -10.29
CA VAL A 12 3.49 3.79 -11.60
C VAL A 12 2.30 3.87 -12.54
N LEU A 13 1.06 3.68 -12.06
CA LEU A 13 -0.14 3.81 -12.89
C LEU A 13 -0.27 5.24 -13.45
N ALA A 14 0.03 6.25 -12.64
CA ALA A 14 0.02 7.64 -13.08
C ALA A 14 1.14 7.92 -14.11
N VAL A 15 2.33 7.31 -13.95
CA VAL A 15 3.43 7.41 -14.93
C VAL A 15 3.02 6.78 -16.27
N VAL A 16 2.43 5.58 -16.26
CA VAL A 16 1.95 4.92 -17.48
C VAL A 16 0.92 5.80 -18.18
N PHE A 17 -0.02 6.39 -17.43
CA PHE A 17 -1.02 7.27 -18.02
C PHE A 17 -0.39 8.56 -18.58
N ALA A 18 0.50 9.20 -17.83
CA ALA A 18 1.20 10.41 -18.24
C ALA A 18 2.09 10.21 -19.48
N THR A 19 2.66 9.02 -19.65
CA THR A 19 3.50 8.70 -20.83
C THR A 19 2.68 8.40 -22.07
N LEU A 20 1.50 7.78 -21.91
CA LEU A 20 0.58 7.49 -23.03
C LEU A 20 -0.24 8.72 -23.46
N PHE A 21 -0.55 9.62 -22.52
CA PHE A 21 -1.39 10.80 -22.74
C PHE A 21 -0.75 12.06 -22.13
N PRO A 22 0.42 12.49 -22.63
CA PRO A 22 1.22 13.56 -22.03
C PRO A 22 0.52 14.92 -21.96
N GLU A 23 -0.41 15.19 -22.87
CA GLU A 23 -1.21 16.41 -22.92
C GLU A 23 -2.29 16.51 -21.84
N THR A 24 -2.58 15.42 -21.12
CA THR A 24 -3.61 15.39 -20.08
C THR A 24 -3.11 15.95 -18.74
N ALA A 25 -4.02 16.16 -17.79
CA ALA A 25 -3.65 16.59 -16.43
C ALA A 25 -2.65 15.65 -15.74
N ALA A 26 -2.62 14.36 -16.10
CA ALA A 26 -1.68 13.40 -15.53
C ALA A 26 -0.23 13.65 -15.99
N GLY A 27 -0.03 14.18 -17.21
CA GLY A 27 1.28 14.51 -17.75
C GLY A 27 1.73 15.94 -17.47
N THR A 28 0.79 16.85 -17.18
CA THR A 28 1.08 18.29 -17.08
C THR A 28 1.13 18.83 -15.65
N ILE A 29 0.45 18.18 -14.68
CA ILE A 29 0.41 18.63 -13.29
C ILE A 29 0.53 17.46 -12.31
N PRO A 30 1.05 17.68 -11.08
CA PRO A 30 1.32 16.58 -10.14
C PRO A 30 0.08 16.00 -9.45
N ILE A 31 -1.09 16.65 -9.56
CA ILE A 31 -2.29 16.29 -8.76
C ILE A 31 -2.74 14.84 -8.99
N PRO A 32 -2.88 14.33 -10.23
CA PRO A 32 -3.29 12.93 -10.43
C PRO A 32 -2.24 11.92 -9.94
N VAL A 33 -0.95 12.29 -9.95
CA VAL A 33 0.14 11.47 -9.40
C VAL A 33 0.00 11.36 -7.87
N VAL A 34 -0.26 12.48 -7.20
CA VAL A 34 -0.52 12.50 -5.75
C VAL A 34 -1.77 11.69 -5.42
N ALA A 35 -2.84 11.81 -6.21
CA ALA A 35 -4.04 11.01 -6.02
C ALA A 35 -3.78 9.50 -6.16
N ALA A 36 -2.95 9.09 -7.12
CA ALA A 36 -2.54 7.70 -7.26
C ALA A 36 -1.73 7.20 -6.05
N ALA A 37 -0.79 8.01 -5.54
CA ALA A 37 -0.04 7.70 -4.33
C ALA A 37 -0.96 7.54 -3.12
N LEU A 38 -1.93 8.46 -2.95
CA LEU A 38 -2.91 8.41 -1.88
C LEU A 38 -3.84 7.21 -2.00
N GLY A 39 -4.26 6.84 -3.22
CA GLY A 39 -5.04 5.62 -3.46
C GLY A 39 -4.27 4.37 -3.10
N GLY A 40 -2.95 4.36 -3.38
CA GLY A 40 -2.03 3.31 -2.96
C GLY A 40 -1.77 3.27 -1.45
N LEU A 41 -2.07 4.32 -0.69
CA LEU A 41 -1.94 4.33 0.78
C LEU A 41 -3.27 4.07 1.49
N PHE A 42 -4.38 4.47 0.88
CA PHE A 42 -5.69 4.52 1.52
C PHE A 42 -6.13 3.21 2.19
N PRO A 43 -5.99 2.02 1.56
CA PRO A 43 -6.41 0.77 2.19
C PRO A 43 -5.73 0.54 3.56
N ASP A 44 -4.44 0.87 3.70
CA ASP A 44 -3.67 0.67 4.93
C ASP A 44 -4.15 1.52 6.12
N PHE A 45 -5.04 2.49 5.93
CA PHE A 45 -5.61 3.25 7.05
C PHE A 45 -6.49 2.39 7.98
N ASP A 46 -6.75 1.12 7.62
CA ASP A 46 -7.39 0.14 8.51
C ASP A 46 -6.45 -0.65 9.44
N LEU A 47 -5.14 -0.34 9.44
CA LEU A 47 -4.08 -1.09 10.13
C LEU A 47 -4.37 -1.43 11.60
N TYR A 48 -5.04 -0.53 12.32
CA TYR A 48 -5.29 -0.63 13.77
C TYR A 48 -6.73 -1.00 14.14
N VAL A 49 -7.60 -1.27 13.17
CA VAL A 49 -9.00 -1.64 13.42
C VAL A 49 -9.24 -3.09 12.99
N ALA A 50 -9.20 -3.34 11.69
CA ALA A 50 -9.45 -4.65 11.10
C ALA A 50 -8.65 -4.75 9.80
N HIS A 51 -7.32 -4.80 9.97
CA HIS A 51 -6.38 -4.67 8.88
C HIS A 51 -6.67 -5.64 7.73
N ARG A 52 -6.66 -5.12 6.50
CA ARG A 52 -6.96 -5.86 5.26
C ARG A 52 -8.35 -6.48 5.20
N LYS A 53 -9.29 -5.93 5.98
CA LYS A 53 -10.70 -6.30 5.98
C LYS A 53 -11.65 -5.12 5.87
N THR A 54 -11.33 -3.90 6.28
CA THR A 54 -12.34 -2.82 6.27
C THR A 54 -12.16 -1.80 5.17
N LEU A 55 -10.91 -1.53 4.75
CA LEU A 55 -10.63 -0.61 3.64
C LEU A 55 -10.01 -1.31 2.43
N HIS A 56 -9.72 -2.59 2.55
CA HIS A 56 -9.16 -3.40 1.47
C HIS A 56 -10.28 -4.13 0.73
N PHE A 57 -10.60 -3.64 -0.47
CA PHE A 57 -11.67 -4.18 -1.30
C PHE A 57 -11.11 -4.69 -2.64
N PRO A 58 -10.42 -5.85 -2.67
CA PRO A 58 -9.71 -6.31 -3.88
C PRO A 58 -10.63 -6.46 -5.10
N VAL A 59 -11.88 -6.89 -4.89
CA VAL A 59 -12.86 -7.02 -5.99
C VAL A 59 -13.57 -5.69 -6.26
N TYR A 60 -14.11 -5.02 -5.23
CA TYR A 60 -14.94 -3.83 -5.47
C TYR A 60 -14.14 -2.62 -5.95
N PHE A 61 -12.91 -2.40 -5.47
CA PHE A 61 -12.07 -1.37 -6.08
C PHE A 61 -11.72 -1.69 -7.53
N SER A 62 -11.44 -2.96 -7.86
CA SER A 62 -11.18 -3.37 -9.25
C SER A 62 -12.40 -3.10 -10.14
N VAL A 63 -13.60 -3.45 -9.67
CA VAL A 63 -14.86 -3.20 -10.39
C VAL A 63 -15.13 -1.71 -10.56
N LEU A 64 -14.82 -0.87 -9.56
CA LEU A 64 -15.00 0.59 -9.62
C LEU A 64 -13.93 1.29 -10.45
N ALA A 65 -12.70 0.78 -10.47
CA ALA A 65 -11.60 1.36 -11.22
C ALA A 65 -11.85 1.31 -12.74
N VAL A 66 -12.45 0.23 -13.25
CA VAL A 66 -12.75 0.07 -14.69
C VAL A 66 -13.63 1.19 -15.25
N PRO A 67 -14.84 1.46 -14.74
CA PRO A 67 -15.68 2.56 -15.22
C PRO A 67 -15.05 3.92 -14.94
N ALA A 68 -14.33 4.11 -13.82
CA ALA A 68 -13.64 5.37 -13.55
C ALA A 68 -12.55 5.67 -14.59
N LEU A 69 -11.77 4.67 -14.99
CA LEU A 69 -10.78 4.78 -16.07
C LEU A 69 -11.46 5.03 -17.42
N ALA A 70 -12.59 4.39 -17.71
CA ALA A 70 -13.35 4.64 -18.93
C ALA A 70 -13.87 6.09 -19.01
N VAL A 71 -14.38 6.63 -17.89
CA VAL A 71 -14.80 8.03 -17.79
C VAL A 71 -13.61 8.96 -17.97
N ALA A 72 -12.47 8.68 -17.33
CA ALA A 72 -11.26 9.49 -17.49
C ALA A 72 -10.71 9.47 -18.92
N ALA A 73 -10.89 8.37 -19.67
CA ALA A 73 -10.48 8.28 -21.07
C ALA A 73 -11.34 9.14 -22.00
N VAL A 74 -12.64 9.28 -21.73
CA VAL A 74 -13.56 10.11 -22.54
C VAL A 74 -13.54 11.58 -22.10
N VAL A 75 -13.35 11.84 -20.80
CA VAL A 75 -13.39 13.17 -20.20
C VAL A 75 -12.16 13.36 -19.31
N PRO A 76 -10.96 13.63 -19.86
CA PRO A 76 -9.69 13.62 -19.12
C PRO A 76 -9.43 14.93 -18.36
N THR A 77 -10.29 15.24 -17.39
CA THR A 77 -10.09 16.37 -16.46
C THR A 77 -9.18 15.95 -15.30
N THR A 78 -8.63 16.94 -14.59
CA THR A 78 -7.89 16.68 -13.34
C THR A 78 -8.67 15.83 -12.35
N LEU A 79 -9.99 16.07 -12.22
CA LEU A 79 -10.84 15.35 -11.28
C LEU A 79 -11.03 13.89 -11.70
N THR A 80 -11.44 13.65 -12.95
CA THR A 80 -11.72 12.29 -13.44
C THR A 80 -10.47 11.43 -13.42
N LEU A 81 -9.31 11.99 -13.82
CA LEU A 81 -8.01 11.31 -13.75
C LEU A 81 -7.60 11.00 -12.30
N SER A 82 -7.74 11.97 -11.39
CA SER A 82 -7.39 11.77 -9.98
C SER A 82 -8.24 10.69 -9.33
N VAL A 83 -9.56 10.70 -9.56
CA VAL A 83 -10.47 9.68 -9.05
C VAL A 83 -10.16 8.30 -9.64
N ALA A 84 -9.96 8.22 -10.95
CA ALA A 84 -9.66 6.96 -11.62
C ALA A 84 -8.35 6.36 -11.13
N LEU A 85 -7.28 7.16 -11.04
CA LEU A 85 -5.97 6.70 -10.57
C LEU A 85 -5.99 6.36 -9.07
N PHE A 86 -6.71 7.11 -8.24
CA PHE A 86 -6.90 6.77 -6.83
C PHE A 86 -7.56 5.39 -6.68
N LEU A 87 -8.68 5.16 -7.37
CA LEU A 87 -9.40 3.89 -7.31
C LEU A 87 -8.57 2.72 -7.87
N ALA A 88 -7.88 2.95 -8.99
CA ALA A 88 -7.00 1.96 -9.58
C ALA A 88 -5.81 1.60 -8.66
N ALA A 89 -5.22 2.59 -7.99
CA ALA A 89 -4.15 2.35 -7.01
C ALA A 89 -4.66 1.63 -5.75
N ALA A 90 -5.85 1.96 -5.25
CA ALA A 90 -6.48 1.25 -4.13
C ALA A 90 -6.83 -0.20 -4.49
N ALA A 91 -7.27 -0.44 -5.73
CA ALA A 91 -7.47 -1.77 -6.28
C ALA A 91 -6.16 -2.55 -6.33
N LEU A 92 -5.12 -1.95 -6.92
CA LEU A 92 -3.81 -2.55 -7.06
C LEU A 92 -3.21 -2.90 -5.70
N HIS A 93 -3.26 -1.99 -4.72
CA HIS A 93 -2.88 -2.26 -3.34
C HIS A 93 -3.59 -3.51 -2.80
N SER A 94 -4.93 -3.50 -2.83
CA SER A 94 -5.73 -4.57 -2.24
C SER A 94 -5.44 -5.94 -2.86
N VAL A 95 -5.15 -5.98 -4.17
CA VAL A 95 -4.72 -7.22 -4.84
C VAL A 95 -3.28 -7.58 -4.47
N MET A 96 -2.40 -6.58 -4.38
CA MET A 96 -0.99 -6.78 -4.06
C MET A 96 -0.79 -7.48 -2.71
N ASP A 97 -1.64 -7.23 -1.73
CA ASP A 97 -1.56 -7.91 -0.43
C ASP A 97 -1.58 -9.43 -0.50
N ALA A 98 -2.21 -10.02 -1.52
CA ALA A 98 -2.18 -11.46 -1.75
C ALA A 98 -0.76 -11.96 -2.10
N PHE A 99 0.13 -11.11 -2.62
CA PHE A 99 1.52 -11.48 -2.96
C PHE A 99 2.50 -11.30 -1.79
N GLY A 100 2.09 -10.63 -0.71
CA GLY A 100 2.90 -10.41 0.49
C GLY A 100 2.76 -11.50 1.55
N GLY A 101 3.19 -11.16 2.78
CA GLY A 101 3.00 -11.97 3.98
C GLY A 101 1.62 -11.79 4.65
N GLY A 102 1.38 -12.56 5.71
CA GLY A 102 0.14 -12.54 6.49
C GLY A 102 -0.02 -11.30 7.40
N LEU A 103 -1.13 -11.27 8.14
CA LEU A 103 -1.52 -10.13 9.00
C LEU A 103 -0.71 -9.95 10.28
N GLU A 104 0.05 -10.96 10.70
CA GLU A 104 0.77 -10.95 11.96
C GLU A 104 1.80 -9.81 12.07
N LEU A 105 2.07 -9.36 13.30
CA LEU A 105 3.15 -8.41 13.59
C LEU A 105 4.54 -8.95 13.30
N LYS A 106 4.72 -10.28 13.35
CA LYS A 106 5.96 -10.99 12.99
C LYS A 106 5.79 -11.79 11.69
N PRO A 107 5.53 -11.13 10.55
CA PRO A 107 5.18 -11.80 9.29
C PRO A 107 6.30 -12.72 8.75
N TRP A 108 7.54 -12.55 9.20
CA TRP A 108 8.65 -13.45 8.87
C TRP A 108 8.56 -14.84 9.52
N LEU A 109 7.64 -15.06 10.47
CA LEU A 109 7.33 -16.39 11.01
C LEU A 109 6.30 -17.14 10.15
N GLY A 110 5.50 -16.41 9.35
CA GLY A 110 4.61 -16.98 8.35
C GLY A 110 3.44 -17.80 8.90
N THR A 111 2.98 -17.51 10.12
CA THR A 111 1.98 -18.29 10.87
C THR A 111 0.53 -18.08 10.43
N SER A 112 0.22 -17.02 9.68
CA SER A 112 -1.14 -16.68 9.26
C SER A 112 -1.35 -17.01 7.79
N ASP A 113 -2.46 -17.68 7.51
CA ASP A 113 -2.96 -17.93 6.16
C ASP A 113 -3.97 -16.87 5.69
N ARG A 114 -3.93 -15.68 6.31
CA ARG A 114 -4.78 -14.53 5.94
C ARG A 114 -3.90 -13.43 5.33
N ALA A 115 -4.08 -13.17 4.03
CA ALA A 115 -3.47 -12.03 3.34
C ALA A 115 -4.44 -10.86 3.29
N VAL A 116 -5.55 -10.99 2.56
CA VAL A 116 -6.55 -9.92 2.36
C VAL A 116 -7.95 -10.53 2.30
N TYR A 117 -8.94 -9.87 2.89
CA TYR A 117 -10.31 -10.35 2.89
C TYR A 117 -11.04 -9.99 1.60
N SER A 118 -11.59 -10.98 0.91
CA SER A 118 -12.43 -10.75 -0.26
C SER A 118 -13.90 -10.72 0.15
N HIS A 119 -14.47 -9.52 0.22
CA HIS A 119 -15.89 -9.32 0.55
C HIS A 119 -16.85 -9.95 -0.45
N TYR A 120 -16.46 -9.99 -1.73
CA TYR A 120 -17.24 -10.64 -2.77
C TYR A 120 -17.35 -12.16 -2.55
N HIS A 121 -16.24 -12.81 -2.14
CA HIS A 121 -16.23 -14.26 -1.91
C HIS A 121 -16.53 -14.65 -0.45
N GLY A 122 -16.64 -13.68 0.47
CA GLY A 122 -16.85 -13.93 1.89
C GLY A 122 -15.70 -14.69 2.58
N ARG A 123 -14.46 -14.58 2.11
CA ARG A 123 -13.32 -15.34 2.64
C ARG A 123 -11.99 -14.60 2.57
N TRP A 124 -11.06 -15.05 3.39
CA TRP A 124 -9.66 -14.63 3.31
C TRP A 124 -8.97 -15.26 2.09
N VAL A 125 -8.20 -14.45 1.37
CA VAL A 125 -7.25 -14.92 0.37
C VAL A 125 -5.95 -15.27 1.08
N PRO A 126 -5.34 -16.46 0.82
CA PRO A 126 -4.10 -16.84 1.47
C PRO A 126 -2.89 -16.07 0.92
N PRO A 127 -1.88 -15.78 1.76
CA PRO A 127 -0.68 -15.07 1.34
C PRO A 127 0.21 -15.97 0.48
N ARG A 128 0.55 -15.51 -0.72
CA ARG A 128 1.43 -16.21 -1.66
C ARG A 128 2.91 -16.06 -1.30
N ARG A 129 3.26 -15.06 -0.50
CA ARG A 129 4.62 -14.82 0.02
C ARG A 129 5.69 -14.72 -1.09
N TRP A 130 5.33 -14.16 -2.25
CA TRP A 130 6.31 -13.81 -3.30
C TRP A 130 7.28 -12.75 -2.78
N ILE A 131 6.73 -11.76 -2.07
CA ILE A 131 7.48 -10.95 -1.12
C ILE A 131 7.24 -11.56 0.25
N ARG A 132 8.31 -12.05 0.88
CA ARG A 132 8.24 -12.90 2.08
C ARG A 132 7.45 -12.25 3.22
N TYR A 133 7.67 -10.96 3.43
CA TYR A 133 6.99 -10.18 4.44
C TYR A 133 7.13 -8.67 4.19
N ASP A 134 6.26 -7.88 4.81
CA ASP A 134 6.35 -6.42 4.85
C ASP A 134 7.66 -5.95 5.51
N GLY A 135 8.48 -5.24 4.75
CA GLY A 135 9.80 -4.77 5.17
C GLY A 135 10.92 -5.81 4.94
N ALA A 136 10.71 -6.81 4.08
CA ALA A 136 11.77 -7.69 3.61
C ALA A 136 12.67 -6.98 2.57
N PRO A 137 13.92 -7.43 2.34
CA PRO A 137 14.75 -6.88 1.27
C PRO A 137 14.10 -6.94 -0.13
N GLU A 138 13.31 -7.99 -0.41
CA GLU A 138 12.57 -8.12 -1.67
C GLU A 138 11.46 -7.08 -1.81
N ASP A 139 10.89 -6.62 -0.69
CA ASP A 139 9.88 -5.56 -0.67
C ASP A 139 10.52 -4.21 -1.06
N LEU A 140 11.71 -3.91 -0.54
CA LEU A 140 12.48 -2.73 -0.97
C LEU A 140 12.90 -2.84 -2.44
N ALA A 141 13.29 -4.02 -2.92
CA ALA A 141 13.58 -4.23 -4.33
C ALA A 141 12.34 -3.92 -5.21
N ALA A 142 11.15 -4.38 -4.80
CA ALA A 142 9.90 -4.06 -5.48
C ALA A 142 9.61 -2.54 -5.46
N ALA A 143 9.81 -1.87 -4.32
CA ALA A 143 9.66 -0.42 -4.21
C ALA A 143 10.62 0.32 -5.16
N VAL A 144 11.88 -0.11 -5.28
CA VAL A 144 12.86 0.46 -6.22
C VAL A 144 12.42 0.25 -7.67
N VAL A 145 11.94 -0.95 -8.02
CA VAL A 145 11.41 -1.24 -9.36
C VAL A 145 10.23 -0.33 -9.70
N PHE A 146 9.29 -0.13 -8.77
CA PHE A 146 8.16 0.77 -8.98
C PHE A 146 8.57 2.25 -9.00
N ALA A 147 9.61 2.65 -8.26
CA ALA A 147 10.11 4.02 -8.29
C ALA A 147 10.83 4.38 -9.59
N ALA A 148 11.50 3.41 -10.24
CA ALA A 148 12.38 3.67 -11.38
C ALA A 148 11.68 4.40 -12.56
N PRO A 149 10.48 3.99 -13.03
CA PRO A 149 9.76 4.73 -14.07
C PRO A 149 9.49 6.19 -13.67
N THR A 150 9.09 6.45 -12.42
CA THR A 150 8.79 7.81 -11.96
C THR A 150 10.05 8.67 -11.90
N LEU A 151 11.16 8.12 -11.43
CA LEU A 151 12.45 8.82 -11.36
C LEU A 151 13.01 9.14 -12.76
N TYR A 152 12.60 8.38 -13.78
CA TYR A 152 12.98 8.62 -15.17
C TYR A 152 12.09 9.68 -15.85
N VAL A 153 10.78 9.65 -15.61
CA VAL A 153 9.80 10.50 -16.32
C VAL A 153 9.60 11.86 -15.64
N PHE A 154 9.63 11.91 -14.31
CA PHE A 154 9.30 13.12 -13.56
C PHE A 154 10.53 13.74 -12.89
N ASP A 155 10.51 15.07 -12.81
CA ASP A 155 11.48 15.88 -12.07
C ASP A 155 10.80 16.68 -10.93
N GLY A 156 11.58 17.52 -10.25
CA GLY A 156 11.08 18.44 -9.23
C GLY A 156 10.44 17.73 -8.04
N HIS A 157 9.28 18.22 -7.59
CA HIS A 157 8.63 17.76 -6.35
C HIS A 157 8.20 16.28 -6.39
N VAL A 158 7.74 15.78 -7.55
CA VAL A 158 7.34 14.37 -7.69
C VAL A 158 8.56 13.46 -7.50
N ARG A 159 9.67 13.77 -8.16
CA ARG A 159 10.93 13.04 -8.01
C ARG A 159 11.44 13.06 -6.58
N THR A 160 11.43 14.23 -5.94
CA THR A 160 11.82 14.37 -4.53
C THR A 160 10.93 13.52 -3.62
N GLY A 161 9.62 13.52 -3.82
CA GLY A 161 8.68 12.69 -3.05
C GLY A 161 8.98 11.19 -3.17
N VAL A 162 9.28 10.71 -4.38
CA VAL A 162 9.67 9.31 -4.62
C VAL A 162 10.99 8.96 -3.93
N LEU A 163 12.00 9.83 -4.01
CA LEU A 163 13.28 9.62 -3.32
C LEU A 163 13.10 9.57 -1.80
N VAL A 164 12.24 10.42 -1.24
CA VAL A 164 11.89 10.38 0.19
C VAL A 164 11.19 9.06 0.52
N ALA A 165 10.22 8.62 -0.28
CA ALA A 165 9.53 7.35 -0.06
C ALA A 165 10.50 6.15 -0.09
N LEU A 166 11.50 6.16 -0.99
CA LEU A 166 12.56 5.15 -1.00
C LEU A 166 13.45 5.20 0.23
N GLY A 167 13.83 6.41 0.68
CA GLY A 167 14.60 6.60 1.92
C GLY A 167 13.87 6.06 3.15
N VAL A 168 12.56 6.36 3.26
CA VAL A 168 11.68 5.82 4.31
C VAL A 168 11.60 4.29 4.22
N SER A 169 11.45 3.75 3.01
CA SER A 169 11.40 2.30 2.77
C SER A 169 12.69 1.61 3.22
N ALA A 170 13.85 2.16 2.86
CA ALA A 170 15.15 1.62 3.25
C ALA A 170 15.35 1.65 4.77
N ALA A 171 15.01 2.76 5.41
CA ALA A 171 15.04 2.89 6.87
C ALA A 171 14.10 1.87 7.53
N TYR A 172 12.88 1.73 7.01
CA TYR A 172 11.90 0.78 7.52
C TYR A 172 12.38 -0.67 7.41
N VAL A 173 12.97 -1.09 6.29
CA VAL A 173 13.53 -2.45 6.14
C VAL A 173 14.57 -2.76 7.22
N VAL A 174 15.48 -1.82 7.50
CA VAL A 174 16.51 -2.00 8.54
C VAL A 174 15.88 -2.06 9.94
N LEU A 175 14.89 -1.21 10.20
CA LEU A 175 14.28 -1.05 11.52
C LEU A 175 13.11 -1.99 11.79
N ARG A 176 12.60 -2.71 10.78
CA ARG A 176 11.36 -3.52 10.86
C ARG A 176 11.35 -4.48 12.04
N LYS A 177 12.37 -5.33 12.14
CA LYS A 177 12.45 -6.35 13.21
C LYS A 177 12.78 -5.73 14.58
N PRO A 178 13.75 -4.81 14.71
CA PRO A 178 13.98 -4.08 15.96
C PRO A 178 12.72 -3.39 16.49
N MET A 179 11.96 -2.71 15.63
CA MET A 179 10.73 -2.01 16.01
C MET A 179 9.70 -2.95 16.62
N VAL A 180 9.45 -4.11 16.00
CA VAL A 180 8.52 -5.13 16.54
C VAL A 180 9.03 -5.72 17.85
N THR A 181 10.33 -5.92 17.99
CA THR A 181 10.94 -6.42 19.24
C THR A 181 10.77 -5.43 20.38
N ILE A 182 10.98 -4.14 20.12
CA ILE A 182 10.77 -3.07 21.10
C ILE A 182 9.29 -2.98 21.47
N ALA A 183 8.39 -3.01 20.48
CA ALA A 183 6.96 -2.99 20.72
C ALA A 183 6.50 -4.14 21.62
N GLN A 184 7.01 -5.36 21.37
CA GLN A 184 6.72 -6.51 22.22
C GLN A 184 7.20 -6.30 23.66
N ARG A 185 8.44 -5.87 23.86
CA ARG A 185 8.98 -5.59 25.20
C ARG A 185 8.16 -4.56 25.97
N VAL A 186 7.68 -3.52 25.27
CA VAL A 186 6.80 -2.52 25.87
C VAL A 186 5.47 -3.14 26.29
N VAL A 187 4.80 -3.90 25.41
CA VAL A 187 3.53 -4.57 25.71
C VAL A 187 3.66 -5.59 26.86
N ASP A 188 4.76 -6.31 26.92
CA ASP A 188 5.03 -7.27 28.00
C ASP A 188 5.24 -6.57 29.35
N ALA A 189 5.81 -5.36 29.34
CA ALA A 189 6.04 -4.57 30.56
C ALA A 189 4.80 -3.78 31.04
N LEU A 190 3.75 -3.65 30.22
CA LEU A 190 2.57 -2.86 30.57
C LEU A 190 1.68 -3.57 31.61
N PRO A 191 1.19 -2.86 32.65
CA PRO A 191 0.20 -3.39 33.58
C PRO A 191 -1.11 -3.75 32.88
N ALA A 192 -1.84 -4.74 33.40
CA ALA A 192 -3.11 -5.20 32.82
C ALA A 192 -4.14 -4.09 32.60
N GLY A 193 -4.23 -3.11 33.52
CA GLY A 193 -5.14 -1.97 33.39
C GLY A 193 -4.82 -1.01 32.23
N VAL A 194 -3.58 -1.02 31.73
CA VAL A 194 -3.15 -0.16 30.60
C VAL A 194 -3.37 -0.86 29.25
N LEU A 195 -3.33 -2.20 29.22
CA LEU A 195 -3.51 -2.98 27.99
C LEU A 195 -4.87 -2.76 27.32
N VAL A 196 -5.89 -2.32 28.09
CA VAL A 196 -7.22 -1.97 27.57
C VAL A 196 -7.16 -0.81 26.57
N TYR A 197 -6.13 0.04 26.63
CA TYR A 197 -5.93 1.16 25.71
C TYR A 197 -4.95 0.85 24.57
N VAL A 198 -4.35 -0.35 24.57
CA VAL A 198 -3.44 -0.78 23.50
C VAL A 198 -4.28 -1.43 22.40
N PRO A 199 -4.06 -1.09 21.11
CA PRO A 199 -4.80 -1.74 20.03
C PRO A 199 -4.70 -3.26 20.10
N ASN A 200 -5.83 -3.96 19.99
CA ASN A 200 -5.94 -5.41 20.19
C ASN A 200 -4.89 -6.22 19.42
N ARG A 201 -4.55 -5.78 18.20
CA ARG A 201 -3.51 -6.41 17.38
C ARG A 201 -2.18 -6.60 18.11
N PHE A 202 -1.76 -5.65 18.95
CA PHE A 202 -0.52 -5.79 19.71
C PHE A 202 -0.65 -6.77 20.89
N VAL A 203 -1.84 -6.91 21.46
CA VAL A 203 -2.08 -7.82 22.58
C VAL A 203 -2.22 -9.25 22.06
N GLU A 204 -3.06 -9.47 21.05
CA GLU A 204 -3.36 -10.78 20.46
C GLU A 204 -2.17 -11.41 19.72
N ASP A 205 -1.30 -10.61 19.08
CA ASP A 205 -0.15 -11.16 18.33
C ASP A 205 1.09 -11.39 19.21
N PHE A 206 1.17 -10.79 20.40
CA PHE A 206 2.34 -10.93 21.30
C PHE A 206 2.10 -11.84 22.50
N ARG A 207 0.86 -12.03 22.94
CA ARG A 207 0.49 -12.87 24.08
C ARG A 207 -0.36 -14.04 23.64
#